data_AF-C8WYA8-F1
#
_entry.id   AF-C8WYA8-F1
#
_cell.length_a   1.000
_cell.length_b   1.000
_cell.length_c   1.000
_cell.angle_alpha   90.00
_cell.angle_beta   90.00
_cell.angle_gamma   90.00
#
_symmetry.space_group_name_H-M   'P 1'
#
loop_
_entity.id
_entity.type
_entity.pdbx_description
1 polymer ?
#
loop_
_entity_poly.entity_id
_entity_poly.type
_entity_poly.pdbx_seq_one_letter_code
_entity_poly.pdbx_strand_id
1 'polypeptide(L)'
;MSHDFFAHFPTEPSAALIEYARDVAFLRSRYLFVWRDGKVQMAYCTHCRETYPLGSDKDTYRHNEQATCRQCGSTCVVKHRGRGRRHLIDTAYIVWYEKSMVDAQTVVATWYYAWRDYSGDFHDVETQFQPRARYVFVPGRGGSMMRLDWSGEWQPRRNVHPLPVGMMGWRTVDVWCSHESIQTAVAGTPLQYSGWETYCDQYNTLLTFFDLASRYPCVEYLTKLGFSRLVMAKLDGLRTFGAIHWRGRTMEQVLRMPRADVHAFRKLADVIEPLSLRSYQTWRRLGWKVSPEEAHLLRELLIPHHWREIQVRASLASEVEIAKYLLKQLRKGEYRSISYALIEWIDYLRFCSELGIPLNTTRNVFPSNLREMHDEMMRRVRIKRDERLNAQIQARLAELEPFGYTDEHFMIRPARSVQELFDEGQALHHCVGSYAAKYASGETNLFLMRRVSAPDTPYCTVEMRDSALIQARGERNRLLREDEQTFVDQFVRHVARMHKRAQRRKAS
;
A
#
# COMPACT_ATOMS: atom_id res chain seq x y z
N MET A 1 44.58 -2.55 -4.10
CA MET A 1 43.24 -2.38 -3.51
C MET A 1 42.71 -3.66 -2.85
N SER A 2 43.04 -4.87 -3.31
CA SER A 2 42.58 -6.13 -2.67
C SER A 2 43.32 -6.51 -1.38
N HIS A 3 44.63 -6.27 -1.29
CA HIS A 3 45.44 -6.65 -0.12
C HIS A 3 44.99 -5.98 1.19
N ASP A 4 44.56 -4.72 1.12
CA ASP A 4 44.10 -3.95 2.28
C ASP A 4 42.76 -4.48 2.83
N PHE A 5 41.85 -4.92 1.94
CA PHE A 5 40.54 -5.44 2.34
C PHE A 5 40.65 -6.70 3.20
N PHE A 6 41.48 -7.67 2.80
CA PHE A 6 41.58 -8.95 3.51
C PHE A 6 42.35 -8.84 4.83
N ALA A 7 43.17 -7.81 5.00
CA ALA A 7 43.88 -7.54 6.25
C ALA A 7 42.93 -7.23 7.42
N HIS A 8 41.69 -6.82 7.16
CA HIS A 8 40.70 -6.58 8.22
C HIS A 8 40.24 -7.85 8.94
N PHE A 9 40.49 -9.05 8.41
CA PHE A 9 39.93 -10.30 8.89
C PHE A 9 40.99 -11.22 9.51
N PRO A 10 40.62 -12.04 10.51
CA PRO A 10 41.51 -13.09 10.99
C PRO A 10 41.78 -14.14 9.89
N THR A 11 42.93 -14.81 9.99
CA THR A 11 43.34 -15.90 9.10
C THR A 11 42.63 -17.20 9.44
N GLU A 12 42.25 -17.40 10.70
CA GLU A 12 41.60 -18.59 11.22
C GLU A 12 40.31 -18.24 11.98
N PRO A 13 39.33 -19.16 12.05
CA PRO A 13 38.14 -19.00 12.88
C PRO A 13 38.50 -18.78 14.36
N SER A 14 37.87 -17.81 15.01
CA SER A 14 38.05 -17.57 16.44
C SER A 14 37.46 -18.71 17.30
N ALA A 15 38.00 -18.92 18.50
CA ALA A 15 37.53 -19.95 19.42
C ALA A 15 36.02 -19.81 19.72
N ALA A 16 35.53 -18.58 19.87
CA ALA A 16 34.11 -18.29 20.06
C ALA A 16 33.24 -18.70 18.85
N LEU A 17 33.73 -18.55 17.62
CA LEU A 17 33.03 -19.04 16.43
C LEU A 17 32.99 -20.57 16.40
N ILE A 18 34.10 -21.23 16.74
CA ILE A 18 34.18 -22.70 16.78
C ILE A 18 33.19 -23.25 17.82
N GLU A 19 33.13 -22.64 19.01
CA GLU A 19 32.19 -22.99 20.07
C GLU A 19 30.73 -22.74 19.64
N TYR A 20 30.42 -21.56 19.10
CA TYR A 20 29.09 -21.25 18.58
C TYR A 20 28.65 -22.25 17.49
N ALA A 21 29.56 -22.61 16.59
CA ALA A 21 29.27 -23.61 15.57
C ALA A 21 28.96 -24.97 16.22
N ARG A 22 29.76 -25.40 17.21
CA ARG A 22 29.58 -26.68 17.91
C ARG A 22 28.26 -26.77 18.67
N ASP A 23 27.90 -25.70 19.38
CA ASP A 23 26.84 -25.75 20.40
C ASP A 23 25.52 -25.14 19.96
N VAL A 24 25.53 -24.35 18.89
CA VAL A 24 24.33 -23.73 18.32
C VAL A 24 24.08 -24.25 16.91
N ALA A 25 24.97 -23.96 15.95
CA ALA A 25 24.72 -24.26 14.54
C ALA A 25 24.66 -25.77 14.24
N PHE A 26 25.53 -26.55 14.89
CA PHE A 26 25.62 -28.01 14.75
C PHE A 26 25.04 -28.76 15.95
N LEU A 27 24.12 -28.14 16.70
CA LEU A 27 23.44 -28.79 17.84
C LEU A 27 22.73 -30.09 17.41
N ARG A 28 22.11 -30.10 16.22
CA ARG A 28 21.45 -31.28 15.66
C ARG A 28 22.41 -32.26 14.96
N SER A 29 23.66 -31.86 14.77
CA SER A 29 24.77 -32.68 14.25
C SER A 29 25.58 -33.27 15.42
N ARG A 30 24.84 -33.87 16.37
CA ARG A 30 25.37 -34.63 17.49
C ARG A 30 24.87 -36.05 17.34
N TYR A 31 25.78 -37.00 17.20
CA TYR A 31 25.46 -38.39 16.92
C TYR A 31 25.92 -39.32 18.02
N LEU A 32 25.16 -40.41 18.18
CA LEU A 32 25.58 -41.61 18.89
C LEU A 32 25.83 -42.71 17.87
N PHE A 33 27.10 -43.00 17.59
CA PHE A 33 27.47 -44.11 16.73
C PHE A 33 27.45 -45.40 17.52
N VAL A 34 26.62 -46.36 17.10
CA VAL A 34 26.40 -47.60 17.84
C VAL A 34 26.81 -48.85 17.07
N TRP A 35 27.38 -49.83 17.77
CA TRP A 35 27.71 -51.16 17.26
C TRP A 35 27.53 -52.20 18.35
N ARG A 36 27.54 -53.50 18.00
CA ARG A 36 27.52 -54.57 19.00
C ARG A 36 28.93 -55.10 19.21
N ASP A 37 29.29 -55.29 20.47
CA ASP A 37 30.47 -56.02 20.91
C ASP A 37 30.00 -57.15 21.86
N GLY A 38 30.00 -58.37 21.35
CA GLY A 38 29.30 -59.49 21.99
C GLY A 38 27.79 -59.24 22.16
N LYS A 39 27.31 -59.38 23.40
CA LYS A 39 25.88 -59.13 23.76
C LYS A 39 25.58 -57.65 24.02
N VAL A 40 26.60 -56.83 24.27
CA VAL A 40 26.45 -55.43 24.67
C VAL A 40 26.46 -54.53 23.43
N GLN A 41 25.61 -53.51 23.41
CA GLN A 41 25.69 -52.45 22.40
C GLN A 41 26.62 -51.34 22.92
N MET A 42 27.64 -51.00 22.15
CA MET A 42 28.53 -49.88 22.43
C MET A 42 28.00 -48.61 21.77
N ALA A 43 28.24 -47.46 22.39
CA ALA A 43 27.92 -46.15 21.85
C ALA A 43 29.14 -45.22 21.94
N TYR A 44 29.43 -44.53 20.83
CA TYR A 44 30.36 -43.42 20.78
C TYR A 44 29.59 -42.11 20.59
N CYS A 45 29.82 -41.13 21.45
CA CYS A 45 29.17 -39.82 21.34
C CYS A 45 30.07 -38.79 20.64
N THR A 46 29.58 -38.17 19.56
CA THR A 46 30.36 -37.15 18.85
C THR A 46 30.46 -35.81 19.60
N HIS A 47 29.71 -35.62 20.69
CA HIS A 47 29.77 -34.40 21.50
C HIS A 47 30.87 -34.47 22.55
N CYS A 48 30.86 -35.49 23.42
CA CYS A 48 31.88 -35.65 24.46
C CYS A 48 33.06 -36.54 24.05
N ARG A 49 33.01 -37.16 22.87
CA ARG A 49 34.05 -38.06 22.32
C ARG A 49 34.33 -39.31 23.17
N GLU A 50 33.40 -39.66 24.05
CA GLU A 50 33.52 -40.85 24.88
C GLU A 50 32.83 -42.07 24.25
N THR A 51 33.44 -43.24 24.45
CA THR A 51 32.87 -44.54 24.11
C THR A 51 32.42 -45.25 25.38
N TYR A 52 31.18 -45.76 25.40
CA TYR A 52 30.64 -46.42 26.58
C TYR A 52 29.67 -47.57 26.23
N PRO A 53 29.53 -48.58 27.10
CA PRO A 53 28.57 -49.66 26.93
C PRO A 53 27.14 -49.25 27.32
N LEU A 54 26.15 -49.71 26.56
CA LEU A 54 24.72 -49.57 26.85
C LEU A 54 24.20 -50.82 27.56
N GLY A 55 24.46 -50.95 28.87
CA GLY A 55 23.76 -51.89 29.77
C GLY A 55 23.57 -53.34 29.29
N SER A 56 22.61 -54.06 29.88
CA SER A 56 22.18 -55.40 29.42
C SER A 56 21.06 -55.30 28.36
N ASP A 57 20.78 -56.42 27.66
CA ASP A 57 20.02 -56.58 26.40
C ASP A 57 18.69 -55.80 26.19
N LYS A 58 18.13 -55.14 27.21
CA LYS A 58 16.92 -54.30 27.09
C LYS A 58 17.22 -52.84 26.72
N ASP A 59 18.42 -52.35 27.00
CA ASP A 59 18.84 -50.97 26.77
C ASP A 59 19.56 -50.82 25.41
N THR A 60 18.81 -50.93 24.31
CA THR A 60 19.40 -50.78 22.97
C THR A 60 18.91 -49.53 22.27
N TYR A 61 19.83 -48.78 21.68
CA TYR A 61 19.49 -47.71 20.76
C TYR A 61 19.17 -48.22 19.35
N ARG A 62 18.11 -47.67 18.76
CA ARG A 62 17.65 -47.93 17.39
C ARG A 62 18.19 -46.88 16.42
N HIS A 63 18.44 -47.29 15.18
CA HIS A 63 18.90 -46.38 14.15
C HIS A 63 17.92 -45.23 13.90
N ASN A 64 18.45 -44.00 13.79
CA ASN A 64 17.75 -42.74 13.56
C ASN A 64 16.80 -42.29 14.68
N GLU A 65 16.77 -42.95 15.83
CA GLU A 65 16.06 -42.41 16.99
C GLU A 65 16.87 -41.28 17.65
N GLN A 66 16.17 -40.44 18.43
CA GLN A 66 16.81 -39.49 19.32
C GLN A 66 17.09 -40.16 20.67
N ALA A 67 18.31 -40.01 21.16
CA ALA A 67 18.73 -40.57 22.44
C ALA A 67 19.65 -39.61 23.19
N THR A 68 19.60 -39.67 24.51
CA THR A 68 20.48 -38.89 25.39
C THR A 68 21.77 -39.67 25.66
N CYS A 69 22.91 -39.04 25.43
CA CYS A 69 24.21 -39.59 25.80
C CYS A 69 24.28 -39.84 27.31
N ARG A 70 24.69 -41.05 27.73
CA ARG A 70 24.80 -41.41 29.16
C ARG A 70 26.01 -40.80 29.86
N GLN A 71 26.97 -40.27 29.11
CA GLN A 71 28.18 -39.64 29.66
C GLN A 71 28.02 -38.13 29.85
N CYS A 72 27.58 -37.42 28.81
CA CYS A 72 27.49 -35.96 28.83
C CYS A 72 26.07 -35.40 28.84
N GLY A 73 25.03 -36.25 28.83
CA GLY A 73 23.64 -35.82 28.82
C GLY A 73 23.16 -35.17 27.51
N SER A 74 23.98 -35.08 26.47
CA SER A 74 23.58 -34.45 25.21
C SER A 74 22.56 -35.28 24.44
N THR A 75 21.52 -34.62 23.94
CA THR A 75 20.58 -35.20 22.97
C THR A 75 21.27 -35.39 21.62
N CYS A 76 21.25 -36.61 21.12
CA CYS A 76 21.94 -37.01 19.90
C CYS A 76 21.03 -37.85 19.00
N VAL A 77 21.34 -37.92 17.71
CA VAL A 77 20.69 -38.84 16.76
C VAL A 77 21.52 -40.13 16.69
N VAL A 78 20.87 -41.29 16.80
CA VAL A 78 21.56 -42.57 16.78
C VAL A 78 21.89 -43.00 15.35
N LYS A 79 23.15 -43.36 15.09
CA LYS A 79 23.62 -43.89 13.80
C LYS A 79 24.29 -45.25 14.01
N HIS A 80 23.87 -46.27 13.27
CA HIS A 80 24.52 -47.58 13.37
C HIS A 80 25.82 -47.55 12.58
N ARG A 81 26.94 -47.94 13.21
CA ARG A 81 28.28 -47.99 12.59
C ARG A 81 28.32 -48.80 11.30
N GLY A 82 27.57 -49.91 11.24
CA GLY A 82 27.53 -50.80 10.08
C GLY A 82 26.68 -50.33 8.90
N ARG A 83 26.02 -49.17 8.99
CA ARG A 83 25.22 -48.60 7.89
C ARG A 83 26.03 -47.61 7.08
N GLY A 84 25.74 -47.53 5.78
CA GLY A 84 26.41 -46.60 4.88
C GLY A 84 26.24 -45.14 5.31
N ARG A 85 27.35 -44.42 5.37
CA ARG A 85 27.45 -43.02 5.85
C ARG A 85 28.02 -42.05 4.81
N ARG A 86 28.09 -42.47 3.54
CA ARG A 86 28.66 -41.69 2.42
C ARG A 86 28.03 -40.31 2.19
N HIS A 87 26.83 -40.07 2.73
CA HIS A 87 26.10 -38.81 2.63
C HIS A 87 25.83 -38.17 4.00
N LEU A 88 26.47 -38.65 5.08
CA LEU A 88 26.32 -38.08 6.40
C LEU A 88 27.28 -36.88 6.53
N ILE A 89 26.96 -35.83 5.79
CA ILE A 89 27.68 -34.56 5.78
C ILE A 89 26.68 -33.50 6.22
N ASP A 90 26.89 -32.97 7.41
CA ASP A 90 26.04 -31.90 7.93
C ASP A 90 26.65 -30.57 7.55
N THR A 91 25.80 -29.62 7.16
CA THR A 91 26.25 -28.31 6.66
C THR A 91 25.44 -27.19 7.30
N ALA A 92 26.06 -26.03 7.47
CA ALA A 92 25.42 -24.83 7.99
C ALA A 92 26.06 -23.59 7.36
N TYR A 93 25.29 -22.50 7.26
CA TYR A 93 25.87 -21.19 7.00
C TYR A 93 25.89 -20.37 8.28
N ILE A 94 27.02 -19.73 8.56
CA ILE A 94 27.20 -18.91 9.76
C ILE A 94 27.67 -17.54 9.33
N VAL A 95 26.96 -16.50 9.76
CA VAL A 95 27.42 -15.11 9.66
C VAL A 95 28.00 -14.72 11.01
N TRP A 96 29.29 -14.42 11.01
CA TRP A 96 30.05 -14.09 12.21
C TRP A 96 30.58 -12.67 12.13
N TYR A 97 30.34 -11.87 13.17
CA TYR A 97 30.79 -10.48 13.27
C TYR A 97 31.98 -10.36 14.20
N GLU A 98 32.97 -9.58 13.78
CA GLU A 98 34.21 -9.35 14.55
C GLU A 98 34.65 -7.88 14.40
N LYS A 99 35.54 -7.44 15.28
CA LYS A 99 36.27 -6.19 15.04
C LYS A 99 37.30 -6.40 13.96
N SER A 100 37.57 -5.35 13.19
CA SER A 100 38.67 -5.41 12.25
C SER A 100 40.02 -5.56 12.97
N MET A 101 40.89 -6.40 12.38
CA MET A 101 42.26 -6.60 12.83
C MET A 101 43.18 -5.38 12.65
N VAL A 102 42.81 -4.42 11.79
CA VAL A 102 43.66 -3.27 11.43
C VAL A 102 43.05 -1.92 11.82
N ASP A 103 41.76 -1.89 12.19
CA ASP A 103 41.06 -0.68 12.63
C ASP A 103 40.02 -0.99 13.72
N ALA A 104 40.30 -0.55 14.95
CA ALA A 104 39.44 -0.79 16.10
C ALA A 104 38.05 -0.12 16.01
N GLN A 105 37.84 0.81 15.07
CA GLN A 105 36.54 1.47 14.85
C GLN A 105 35.71 0.81 13.73
N THR A 106 36.28 -0.18 13.02
CA THR A 106 35.64 -0.87 11.90
C THR A 106 35.13 -2.24 12.34
N VAL A 107 33.90 -2.55 11.92
CA VAL A 107 33.28 -3.87 12.12
C VAL A 107 33.42 -4.68 10.83
N VAL A 108 33.73 -5.96 10.96
CA VAL A 108 33.72 -6.91 9.85
C VAL A 108 32.71 -8.01 10.08
N ALA A 109 32.28 -8.64 8.99
CA ALA A 109 31.54 -9.88 9.05
C ALA A 109 32.07 -10.89 8.03
N THR A 110 32.00 -12.16 8.35
CA THR A 110 32.31 -13.25 7.42
C THR A 110 31.12 -14.18 7.30
N TRP A 111 30.75 -14.49 6.05
CA TRP A 111 29.78 -15.53 5.73
C TRP A 111 30.52 -16.83 5.53
N TYR A 112 30.48 -17.71 6.52
CA TYR A 112 31.07 -19.04 6.45
C TYR A 112 30.08 -20.07 5.90
N TYR A 113 30.58 -20.92 5.01
CA TYR A 113 30.03 -22.25 4.80
C TYR A 113 30.78 -23.19 5.75
N ALA A 114 30.06 -23.82 6.67
CA ALA A 114 30.64 -24.75 7.63
C ALA A 114 30.07 -26.15 7.42
N TRP A 115 30.87 -27.18 7.67
CA TRP A 115 30.42 -28.57 7.55
C TRP A 115 31.14 -29.52 8.50
N ARG A 116 30.51 -30.66 8.75
CA ARG A 116 31.09 -31.83 9.43
C ARG A 116 30.88 -33.05 8.55
N ASP A 117 31.97 -33.73 8.21
CA ASP A 117 31.94 -34.92 7.36
C ASP A 117 32.11 -36.19 8.19
N TYR A 118 31.03 -36.94 8.35
CA TYR A 118 31.02 -38.23 9.05
C TYR A 118 31.15 -39.42 8.10
N SER A 119 31.42 -39.20 6.81
CA SER A 119 31.59 -40.28 5.83
C SER A 119 32.90 -41.04 6.04
N GLY A 120 33.96 -40.31 6.43
CA GLY A 120 35.25 -40.81 6.92
C GLY A 120 35.18 -41.24 8.39
N ASP A 121 36.30 -41.21 9.11
CA ASP A 121 36.32 -41.62 10.52
C ASP A 121 35.41 -40.72 11.38
N PHE A 122 34.40 -41.30 12.04
CA PHE A 122 33.49 -40.52 12.89
C PHE A 122 34.08 -40.18 14.26
N HIS A 123 35.23 -40.78 14.61
CA HIS A 123 35.95 -40.45 15.85
C HIS A 123 36.71 -39.14 15.75
N ASP A 124 37.11 -38.74 14.54
CA ASP A 124 37.92 -37.56 14.27
C ASP A 124 37.18 -36.60 13.31
N VAL A 125 36.09 -36.01 13.82
CA VAL A 125 35.28 -35.05 13.06
C VAL A 125 35.33 -33.69 13.73
N GLU A 126 35.98 -32.76 13.05
CA GLU A 126 35.99 -31.34 13.41
C GLU A 126 35.08 -30.53 12.49
N THR A 127 34.61 -29.39 12.98
CA THR A 127 33.88 -28.43 12.15
C THR A 127 34.86 -27.73 11.20
N GLN A 128 34.63 -27.88 9.90
CA GLN A 128 35.38 -27.18 8.87
C GLN A 128 34.68 -25.89 8.48
N PHE A 129 35.45 -24.87 8.08
CA PHE A 129 34.93 -23.56 7.71
C PHE A 129 35.53 -23.07 6.39
N GLN A 130 34.70 -22.56 5.49
CA GLN A 130 35.11 -21.87 4.29
C GLN A 130 34.43 -20.50 4.20
N PRO A 131 35.19 -19.39 4.21
CA PRO A 131 34.63 -18.07 3.90
C PRO A 131 34.05 -18.04 2.47
N ARG A 132 32.77 -17.68 2.34
CA ARG A 132 32.08 -17.50 1.05
C ARG A 132 31.87 -16.02 0.70
N ALA A 133 31.76 -15.17 1.72
CA ALA A 133 31.76 -13.72 1.56
C ALA A 133 32.37 -13.06 2.79
N ARG A 134 32.95 -11.88 2.58
CA ARG A 134 33.57 -11.04 3.61
C ARG A 134 33.06 -9.61 3.45
N TYR A 135 32.78 -8.96 4.57
CA TYR A 135 32.17 -7.64 4.63
C TYR A 135 32.96 -6.74 5.57
N VAL A 136 33.24 -5.51 5.13
CA VAL A 136 33.91 -4.49 5.96
C VAL A 136 32.98 -3.29 6.06
N PHE A 137 32.65 -2.90 7.29
CA PHE A 137 31.74 -1.80 7.62
C PHE A 137 32.51 -0.66 8.27
N VAL A 138 32.83 0.37 7.47
CA VAL A 138 33.61 1.52 7.95
C VAL A 138 32.66 2.67 8.26
N PRO A 139 32.53 3.09 9.53
CA PRO A 139 31.69 4.23 9.91
C PRO A 139 32.01 5.49 9.09
N GLY A 140 30.97 6.15 8.59
CA GLY A 140 31.05 7.31 7.70
C GLY A 140 31.32 6.99 6.22
N ARG A 141 31.72 5.77 5.86
CA ARG A 141 31.98 5.37 4.46
C ARG A 141 30.95 4.35 3.93
N GLY A 142 30.46 3.47 4.79
CA GLY A 142 29.53 2.39 4.41
C GLY A 142 30.20 1.02 4.38
N GLY A 143 29.47 0.04 3.86
CA GLY A 143 29.92 -1.33 3.70
C GLY A 143 30.58 -1.60 2.35
N SER A 144 31.53 -2.54 2.36
CA SER A 144 32.13 -3.14 1.16
C SER A 144 32.12 -4.67 1.29
N MET A 145 32.02 -5.37 0.16
CA MET A 145 31.85 -6.82 0.12
C MET A 145 32.74 -7.46 -0.94
N MET A 146 33.44 -8.52 -0.55
CA MET A 146 34.08 -9.49 -1.44
C MET A 146 33.33 -10.82 -1.35
N ARG A 147 33.14 -11.52 -2.46
CA ARG A 147 32.50 -12.84 -2.52
C ARG A 147 33.37 -13.83 -3.26
N LEU A 148 33.54 -15.01 -2.68
CA LEU A 148 34.19 -16.15 -3.32
C LEU A 148 33.24 -16.72 -4.39
N ASP A 149 33.69 -16.71 -5.64
CA ASP A 149 32.94 -17.28 -6.75
C ASP A 149 33.14 -18.80 -6.89
N TRP A 150 32.66 -19.38 -7.99
CA TRP A 150 32.76 -20.81 -8.26
C TRP A 150 34.15 -21.24 -8.74
N SER A 151 34.94 -20.30 -9.27
CA SER A 151 36.34 -20.55 -9.68
C SER A 151 37.31 -20.55 -8.49
N GLY A 152 36.83 -20.13 -7.31
CA GLY A 152 37.67 -19.96 -6.12
C GLY A 152 38.32 -18.57 -6.04
N GLU A 153 37.93 -17.64 -6.91
CA GLU A 153 38.43 -16.27 -6.89
C GLU A 153 37.51 -15.35 -6.08
N TRP A 154 38.12 -14.37 -5.42
CA TRP A 154 37.40 -13.34 -4.67
C TRP A 154 37.04 -12.18 -5.58
N GLN A 155 35.74 -11.93 -5.73
CA GLN A 155 35.21 -10.88 -6.59
C GLN A 155 34.54 -9.77 -5.77
N PRO A 156 34.85 -8.49 -6.01
CA PRO A 156 34.16 -7.38 -5.37
C PRO A 156 32.70 -7.31 -5.83
N ARG A 157 31.80 -6.90 -4.94
CA ARG A 157 30.39 -6.69 -5.26
C ARG A 157 30.01 -5.22 -5.14
N ARG A 158 29.15 -4.76 -6.06
CA ARG A 158 28.69 -3.37 -6.13
C ARG A 158 27.94 -2.93 -4.86
N ASN A 159 27.12 -3.83 -4.31
CA ASN A 159 26.30 -3.59 -3.13
C ASN A 159 26.54 -4.69 -2.10
N VAL A 160 26.48 -4.35 -0.82
CA VAL A 160 26.42 -5.34 0.28
C VAL A 160 25.07 -6.04 0.22
N HIS A 161 25.08 -7.37 0.29
CA HIS A 161 23.89 -8.20 0.34
C HIS A 161 24.23 -9.54 1.01
N PRO A 162 23.28 -10.17 1.70
CA PRO A 162 23.47 -11.51 2.26
C PRO A 162 23.46 -12.59 1.15
N LEU A 163 23.92 -13.80 1.48
CA LEU A 163 23.84 -14.98 0.63
C LEU A 163 22.73 -15.94 1.14
N PRO A 164 22.29 -16.95 0.35
CA PRO A 164 22.38 -17.00 -1.10
C PRO A 164 21.59 -15.87 -1.76
N VAL A 165 21.95 -15.49 -2.99
CA VAL A 165 21.24 -14.45 -3.75
C VAL A 165 20.10 -15.11 -4.56
N GLY A 166 18.87 -14.61 -4.44
CA GLY A 166 17.71 -15.04 -5.24
C GLY A 166 16.69 -15.94 -4.50
N MET A 167 15.44 -15.91 -4.96
CA MET A 167 14.24 -16.45 -4.26
C MET A 167 14.24 -17.96 -4.00
N MET A 168 14.99 -18.75 -4.80
CA MET A 168 15.01 -20.21 -4.73
C MET A 168 15.86 -20.80 -3.59
N GLY A 169 16.70 -20.01 -2.91
CA GLY A 169 17.68 -20.52 -1.93
C GLY A 169 17.41 -20.18 -0.46
N TRP A 170 16.46 -19.30 -0.15
CA TRP A 170 16.26 -18.80 1.24
C TRP A 170 15.41 -19.73 2.11
N ARG A 171 14.52 -20.53 1.51
CA ARG A 171 13.55 -21.35 2.27
C ARG A 171 14.10 -22.71 2.72
N THR A 172 15.32 -23.06 2.31
CA THR A 172 15.90 -24.40 2.50
C THR A 172 17.28 -24.37 3.16
N VAL A 173 17.78 -23.20 3.53
CA VAL A 173 19.14 -23.01 4.04
C VAL A 173 19.10 -22.36 5.41
N ASP A 174 19.51 -23.10 6.44
CA ASP A 174 19.65 -22.57 7.80
C ASP A 174 20.88 -21.64 7.86
N VAL A 175 20.60 -20.35 8.09
CA VAL A 175 21.62 -19.31 8.28
C VAL A 175 21.62 -18.92 9.75
N TRP A 176 22.75 -19.13 10.40
CA TRP A 176 22.98 -18.81 11.81
C TRP A 176 23.71 -17.48 11.93
N CYS A 177 23.26 -16.62 12.85
CA CYS A 177 23.86 -15.33 13.11
C CYS A 177 23.90 -15.10 14.62
N SER A 178 25.09 -14.94 15.20
CA SER A 178 25.24 -14.74 16.65
C SER A 178 25.05 -13.27 17.02
N HIS A 179 23.99 -12.97 17.79
CA HIS A 179 23.79 -11.63 18.36
C HIS A 179 24.91 -11.23 19.33
N GLU A 180 25.48 -12.19 20.05
CA GLU A 180 26.63 -11.97 20.93
C GLU A 180 27.89 -11.59 20.14
N SER A 181 28.10 -12.22 18.97
CA SER A 181 29.19 -11.82 18.07
C SER A 181 29.01 -10.39 17.57
N ILE A 182 27.78 -9.98 17.24
CA ILE A 182 27.46 -8.60 16.85
C ILE A 182 27.76 -7.66 18.00
N GLN A 183 27.24 -7.94 19.20
CA GLN A 183 27.45 -7.11 20.40
C GLN A 183 28.94 -6.90 20.69
N THR A 184 29.73 -7.97 20.63
CA THR A 184 31.18 -7.93 20.84
C THR A 184 31.90 -7.13 19.75
N ALA A 185 31.50 -7.32 18.49
CA ALA A 185 32.09 -6.64 17.35
C ALA A 185 31.83 -5.12 17.38
N VAL A 186 30.61 -4.71 17.71
CA VAL A 186 30.25 -3.28 17.72
C VAL A 186 30.77 -2.55 18.96
N ALA A 187 31.02 -3.23 20.08
CA ALA A 187 31.41 -2.61 21.35
C ALA A 187 32.63 -1.69 21.19
N GLY A 188 32.52 -0.42 21.60
CA GLY A 188 33.59 0.58 21.46
C GLY A 188 33.76 1.16 20.05
N THR A 189 32.91 0.78 19.09
CA THR A 189 32.83 1.40 17.76
C THR A 189 31.62 2.35 17.70
N PRO A 190 31.53 3.26 16.72
CA PRO A 190 30.35 4.09 16.52
C PRO A 190 29.07 3.27 16.28
N LEU A 191 29.20 2.06 15.74
CA LEU A 191 28.06 1.18 15.43
C LEU A 191 27.38 0.61 16.69
N GLN A 192 28.01 0.67 17.87
CA GLN A 192 27.33 0.26 19.12
C GLN A 192 26.08 1.12 19.41
N TYR A 193 26.03 2.33 18.87
CA TYR A 193 24.93 3.26 19.09
C TYR A 193 23.87 3.23 17.99
N SER A 194 24.04 2.39 16.95
CA SER A 194 23.16 2.40 15.77
C SER A 194 21.74 1.89 16.04
N GLY A 195 21.48 1.28 17.20
CA GLY A 195 20.22 0.63 17.55
C GLY A 195 19.96 -0.64 16.75
N TRP A 196 21.02 -1.40 16.45
CA TRP A 196 20.97 -2.61 15.62
C TRP A 196 20.04 -3.68 16.22
N GLU A 197 19.89 -3.69 17.55
CA GLU A 197 19.04 -4.59 18.31
C GLU A 197 17.57 -4.50 17.90
N THR A 198 17.12 -3.31 17.46
CA THR A 198 15.73 -3.08 17.00
C THR A 198 15.39 -3.88 15.74
N TYR A 199 16.41 -4.37 15.02
CA TYR A 199 16.26 -5.00 13.71
C TYR A 199 16.47 -6.52 13.74
N CYS A 200 16.91 -7.09 14.87
CA CYS A 200 17.23 -8.51 14.98
C CYS A 200 16.05 -9.45 14.70
N ASP A 201 14.84 -9.07 15.13
CA ASP A 201 13.64 -9.90 14.95
C ASP A 201 13.14 -9.91 13.49
N GLN A 202 13.43 -8.84 12.73
CA GLN A 202 12.94 -8.66 11.37
C GLN A 202 13.91 -9.20 10.31
N TYR A 203 15.21 -9.29 10.63
CA TYR A 203 16.25 -9.66 9.69
C TYR A 203 17.16 -10.77 10.23
N ASN A 204 17.25 -11.89 9.50
CA ASN A 204 18.12 -13.02 9.85
C ASN A 204 19.61 -12.65 9.97
N THR A 205 20.05 -11.59 9.31
CA THR A 205 21.41 -11.05 9.40
C THR A 205 21.35 -9.52 9.32
N LEU A 206 22.30 -8.83 9.93
CA LEU A 206 22.37 -7.37 9.93
C LEU A 206 23.36 -6.78 8.90
N LEU A 207 23.72 -7.54 7.86
CA LEU A 207 24.74 -7.12 6.89
C LEU A 207 24.34 -5.84 6.13
N THR A 208 23.10 -5.78 5.65
CA THR A 208 22.55 -4.60 4.96
C THR A 208 22.28 -3.46 5.94
N PHE A 209 21.92 -3.78 7.18
CA PHE A 209 21.78 -2.80 8.25
C PHE A 209 23.11 -2.11 8.54
N PHE A 210 24.21 -2.86 8.74
CA PHE A 210 25.51 -2.26 9.04
C PHE A 210 26.13 -1.53 7.85
N ASP A 211 25.86 -1.92 6.59
CA ASP A 211 26.18 -1.07 5.43
C ASP A 211 25.43 0.27 5.51
N LEU A 212 24.12 0.24 5.76
CA LEU A 212 23.30 1.45 5.84
C LEU A 212 23.72 2.36 7.00
N ALA A 213 23.89 1.81 8.20
CA ALA A 213 24.28 2.54 9.40
C ALA A 213 25.70 3.11 9.29
N SER A 214 26.63 2.36 8.69
CA SER A 214 27.99 2.86 8.42
C SER A 214 28.00 3.97 7.38
N ARG A 215 27.05 3.99 6.45
CA ARG A 215 26.97 5.00 5.39
C ARG A 215 26.24 6.27 5.84
N TYR A 216 25.27 6.13 6.74
CA TYR A 216 24.38 7.20 7.13
C TYR A 216 24.25 7.26 8.66
N PRO A 217 24.98 8.19 9.32
CA PRO A 217 24.88 8.38 10.77
C PRO A 217 23.46 8.66 11.27
N CYS A 218 22.58 9.12 10.38
CA CYS A 218 21.18 9.37 10.72
C CYS A 218 20.37 8.13 11.09
N VAL A 219 20.84 6.93 10.75
CA VAL A 219 20.18 5.68 11.16
C VAL A 219 20.08 5.62 12.68
N GLU A 220 21.14 5.94 13.41
CA GLU A 220 21.16 5.90 14.87
C GLU A 220 19.99 6.69 15.49
N TYR A 221 19.85 7.97 15.15
CA TYR A 221 18.82 8.78 15.79
C TYR A 221 17.43 8.56 15.21
N LEU A 222 17.30 8.10 13.95
CA LEU A 222 16.00 7.68 13.42
C LEU A 222 15.49 6.49 14.23
N THR A 223 16.35 5.50 14.51
CA THR A 223 16.01 4.36 15.37
C THR A 223 15.66 4.82 16.79
N LYS A 224 16.54 5.61 17.43
CA LYS A 224 16.33 6.08 18.82
C LYS A 224 15.09 6.96 19.00
N LEU A 225 14.61 7.62 17.94
CA LEU A 225 13.36 8.39 17.97
C LEU A 225 12.10 7.55 17.72
N GLY A 226 12.23 6.25 17.45
CA GLY A 226 11.12 5.35 17.13
C GLY A 226 10.78 5.28 15.64
N PHE A 227 11.56 5.92 14.76
CA PHE A 227 11.33 5.91 13.31
C PHE A 227 11.97 4.71 12.61
N SER A 228 12.04 3.55 13.28
CA SER A 228 12.63 2.32 12.74
C SER A 228 11.96 1.89 11.44
N ARG A 229 10.64 2.08 11.28
CA ARG A 229 9.88 1.81 10.05
C ARG A 229 10.41 2.56 8.82
N LEU A 230 10.92 3.77 9.00
CA LEU A 230 11.51 4.54 7.90
C LEU A 230 12.87 3.98 7.46
N VAL A 231 13.63 3.45 8.42
CA VAL A 231 14.89 2.76 8.16
C VAL A 231 14.63 1.41 7.47
N MET A 232 13.67 0.63 7.98
CA MET A 232 13.23 -0.63 7.36
C MET A 232 12.78 -0.43 5.93
N ALA A 233 11.97 0.60 5.66
CA ALA A 233 11.58 0.93 4.28
C ALA A 233 12.78 1.14 3.35
N LYS A 234 13.91 1.66 3.84
CA LYS A 234 15.13 1.77 3.03
C LYS A 234 15.88 0.43 2.91
N LEU A 235 15.96 -0.34 3.98
CA LEU A 235 16.60 -1.67 3.99
C LEU A 235 15.89 -2.62 3.02
N ASP A 236 14.57 -2.58 2.99
CA ASP A 236 13.71 -3.43 2.15
C ASP A 236 13.63 -2.94 0.69
N GLY A 237 14.35 -1.86 0.35
CA GLY A 237 14.35 -1.28 -1.00
C GLY A 237 13.04 -0.59 -1.39
N LEU A 238 12.16 -0.26 -0.43
CA LEU A 238 10.94 0.49 -0.69
C LEU A 238 11.24 1.94 -1.09
N ARG A 239 10.27 2.57 -1.76
CA ARG A 239 10.38 3.97 -2.15
C ARG A 239 10.40 4.86 -0.92
N THR A 240 11.47 5.64 -0.77
CA THR A 240 11.59 6.66 0.30
C THR A 240 11.19 8.07 -0.17
N PHE A 241 10.73 8.20 -1.43
CA PHE A 241 10.20 9.43 -2.05
C PHE A 241 11.10 10.68 -1.95
N GLY A 242 12.40 10.49 -1.71
CA GLY A 242 13.32 11.59 -1.41
C GLY A 242 12.92 12.39 -0.16
N ALA A 243 12.10 11.79 0.73
CA ALA A 243 11.60 12.43 1.93
C ALA A 243 12.66 12.53 3.02
N ILE A 244 13.62 11.60 3.03
CA ILE A 244 14.70 11.57 4.01
C ILE A 244 16.00 11.96 3.33
N HIS A 245 16.63 13.02 3.82
CA HIS A 245 17.98 13.40 3.41
C HIS A 245 19.00 12.62 4.24
N TRP A 246 19.33 11.40 3.82
CA TRP A 246 20.18 10.46 4.55
C TRP A 246 21.60 10.96 4.90
N ARG A 247 22.08 12.00 4.21
CA ARG A 247 23.40 12.64 4.49
C ARG A 247 23.30 13.92 5.33
N GLY A 248 22.10 14.25 5.84
CA GLY A 248 21.93 15.38 6.76
C GLY A 248 22.68 15.16 8.06
N ARG A 249 23.17 16.25 8.66
CA ARG A 249 23.96 16.23 9.90
C ARG A 249 23.12 16.49 11.15
N THR A 250 21.92 17.05 10.97
CA THR A 250 20.96 17.29 12.05
C THR A 250 19.62 16.63 11.73
N MET A 251 18.78 16.45 12.75
CA MET A 251 17.44 15.89 12.59
C MET A 251 16.59 16.70 11.61
N GLU A 252 16.65 18.02 11.72
CA GLU A 252 15.91 18.97 10.89
C GLU A 252 16.36 18.88 9.44
N GLN A 253 17.66 18.69 9.19
CA GLN A 253 18.17 18.49 7.84
C GLN A 253 17.74 17.14 7.25
N VAL A 254 17.74 16.08 8.07
CA VAL A 254 17.40 14.73 7.62
C VAL A 254 15.92 14.58 7.31
N LEU A 255 15.06 15.04 8.20
CA LEU A 255 13.61 14.95 8.04
C LEU A 255 13.03 16.15 7.27
N ARG A 256 13.82 17.20 7.06
CA ARG A 256 13.43 18.47 6.41
C ARG A 256 12.22 19.11 7.09
N MET A 257 12.25 19.12 8.42
CA MET A 257 11.18 19.64 9.27
C MET A 257 11.73 20.27 10.56
N PRO A 258 11.05 21.26 11.14
CA PRO A 258 11.42 21.82 12.44
C PRO A 258 11.32 20.77 13.56
N ARG A 259 12.12 20.94 14.61
CA ARG A 259 12.16 20.03 15.78
C ARG A 259 10.80 19.78 16.44
N ALA A 260 9.95 20.80 16.51
CA ALA A 260 8.59 20.67 17.06
C ALA A 260 7.75 19.65 16.28
N ASP A 261 7.84 19.67 14.95
CA ASP A 261 7.08 18.75 14.08
C ASP A 261 7.65 17.32 14.13
N VAL A 262 8.95 17.15 14.36
CA VAL A 262 9.56 15.82 14.62
C VAL A 262 8.91 15.17 15.85
N HIS A 263 8.69 15.93 16.91
CA HIS A 263 8.07 15.40 18.13
C HIS A 263 6.61 14.99 17.92
N ALA A 264 5.85 15.72 17.09
CA ALA A 264 4.51 15.33 16.70
C ALA A 264 4.52 14.05 15.84
N PHE A 265 5.44 13.91 14.88
CA PHE A 265 5.62 12.66 14.13
C PHE A 265 5.97 11.47 15.01
N ARG A 266 6.71 11.67 16.11
CA ARG A 266 7.05 10.59 17.05
C ARG A 266 5.80 9.97 17.69
N LYS A 267 4.72 10.74 17.90
CA LYS A 267 3.44 10.21 18.38
C LYS A 267 2.74 9.29 17.37
N LEU A 268 3.18 9.32 16.12
CA LEU A 268 2.67 8.54 15.00
C LEU A 268 3.69 7.48 14.53
N ALA A 269 4.76 7.24 15.28
CA ALA A 269 5.91 6.43 14.86
C ALA A 269 5.53 5.04 14.34
N ASP A 270 4.50 4.43 14.93
CA ASP A 270 4.05 3.07 14.59
C ASP A 270 3.33 2.98 13.23
N VAL A 271 2.78 4.09 12.74
CA VAL A 271 1.97 4.13 11.51
C VAL A 271 2.62 4.94 10.39
N ILE A 272 3.60 5.79 10.69
CA ILE A 272 4.22 6.64 9.67
C ILE A 272 5.05 5.82 8.69
N GLU A 273 5.05 6.29 7.46
CA GLU A 273 5.80 5.72 6.35
C GLU A 273 6.49 6.84 5.56
N PRO A 274 7.44 6.54 4.66
CA PRO A 274 8.15 7.58 3.91
C PRO A 274 7.22 8.52 3.12
N LEU A 275 6.07 8.03 2.65
CA LEU A 275 5.07 8.85 1.95
C LEU A 275 4.39 9.87 2.88
N SER A 276 4.27 9.57 4.19
CA SER A 276 3.76 10.51 5.20
C SER A 276 4.68 11.73 5.34
N LEU A 277 6.00 11.49 5.38
CA LEU A 277 6.98 12.57 5.40
C LEU A 277 6.98 13.38 4.10
N ARG A 278 6.86 12.70 2.95
CA ARG A 278 6.77 13.36 1.66
C ARG A 278 5.52 14.23 1.55
N SER A 279 4.39 13.75 2.07
CA SER A 279 3.13 14.49 2.16
C SER A 279 3.32 15.79 2.91
N TYR A 280 3.86 15.72 4.14
CA TYR A 280 4.14 16.90 4.97
C TYR A 280 5.01 17.93 4.24
N GLN A 281 6.11 17.48 3.63
CA GLN A 281 7.03 18.36 2.90
C GLN A 281 6.39 19.01 1.66
N THR A 282 5.52 18.27 0.97
CA THR A 282 4.86 18.74 -0.26
C THR A 282 3.84 19.81 0.06
N TRP A 283 2.96 19.59 1.05
CA TRP A 283 1.94 20.58 1.43
C TRP A 283 2.56 21.85 2.00
N ARG A 284 3.64 21.75 2.78
CA ARG A 284 4.36 22.95 3.26
C ARG A 284 5.05 23.72 2.13
N ARG A 285 5.61 23.03 1.13
CA ARG A 285 6.13 23.69 -0.07
C ARG A 285 5.04 24.45 -0.83
N LEU A 286 3.81 23.94 -0.83
CA LEU A 286 2.63 24.60 -1.41
C LEU A 286 2.01 25.67 -0.48
N GLY A 287 2.71 26.08 0.58
CA GLY A 287 2.27 27.15 1.48
C GLY A 287 1.26 26.72 2.55
N TRP A 288 0.88 25.44 2.64
CA TRP A 288 -0.01 24.95 3.69
C TRP A 288 0.77 24.48 4.91
N LYS A 289 0.55 25.13 6.06
CA LYS A 289 1.05 24.71 7.39
C LYS A 289 0.32 23.47 7.92
N VAL A 290 0.45 22.35 7.20
CA VAL A 290 -0.16 21.06 7.57
C VAL A 290 0.48 20.49 8.84
N SER A 291 -0.33 19.83 9.69
CA SER A 291 0.19 19.07 10.83
C SER A 291 0.73 17.70 10.39
N PRO A 292 1.60 17.04 11.18
CA PRO A 292 2.03 15.66 10.91
C PRO A 292 0.89 14.64 10.77
N GLU A 293 -0.15 14.75 11.61
CA GLU A 293 -1.35 13.90 11.56
C GLU A 293 -2.10 14.11 10.24
N GLU A 294 -2.34 15.37 9.87
CA GLU A 294 -2.98 15.72 8.60
C GLU A 294 -2.16 15.23 7.42
N ALA A 295 -0.84 15.43 7.44
CA ALA A 295 0.06 14.96 6.39
C ALA A 295 0.02 13.44 6.23
N HIS A 296 -0.04 12.69 7.33
CA HIS A 296 -0.23 11.25 7.29
C HIS A 296 -1.57 10.88 6.64
N LEU A 297 -2.67 11.54 6.99
CA LEU A 297 -3.98 11.30 6.35
C LEU A 297 -3.97 11.63 4.85
N LEU A 298 -3.27 12.68 4.44
CA LEU A 298 -3.20 13.18 3.07
C LEU A 298 -2.25 12.39 2.16
N ARG A 299 -1.44 11.49 2.72
CA ARG A 299 -0.33 10.85 2.00
C ARG A 299 -0.75 10.14 0.71
N GLU A 300 -1.95 9.56 0.69
CA GLU A 300 -2.47 8.84 -0.47
C GLU A 300 -2.74 9.76 -1.66
N LEU A 301 -2.98 11.07 -1.45
CA LEU A 301 -3.15 12.04 -2.54
C LEU A 301 -1.87 12.22 -3.36
N LEU A 302 -0.70 11.88 -2.81
CA LEU A 302 0.59 11.99 -3.49
C LEU A 302 0.93 10.73 -4.30
N ILE A 303 0.08 9.69 -4.27
CA ILE A 303 0.25 8.55 -5.17
C ILE A 303 0.10 9.06 -6.61
N PRO A 304 0.97 8.66 -7.57
CA PRO A 304 1.05 9.31 -8.88
C PRO A 304 -0.27 9.46 -9.64
N HIS A 305 -1.16 8.46 -9.59
CA HIS A 305 -2.46 8.53 -10.26
C HIS A 305 -3.42 9.52 -9.57
N HIS A 306 -3.49 9.51 -8.23
CA HIS A 306 -4.29 10.49 -7.48
C HIS A 306 -3.79 11.91 -7.70
N TRP A 307 -2.47 12.12 -7.64
CA TRP A 307 -1.87 13.43 -7.86
C TRP A 307 -2.18 13.97 -9.25
N ARG A 308 -2.13 13.11 -10.28
CA ARG A 308 -2.49 13.48 -11.66
C ARG A 308 -3.95 13.93 -11.76
N GLU A 309 -4.88 13.23 -11.11
CA GLU A 309 -6.29 13.62 -11.10
C GLU A 309 -6.52 14.98 -10.43
N ILE A 310 -5.76 15.29 -9.38
CA ILE A 310 -5.79 16.62 -8.73
C ILE A 310 -5.26 17.68 -9.72
N GLN A 311 -4.11 17.43 -10.36
CA GLN A 311 -3.48 18.38 -11.28
C GLN A 311 -4.34 18.70 -12.51
N VAL A 312 -5.01 17.70 -13.09
CA VAL A 312 -5.93 17.91 -14.23
C VAL A 312 -7.10 18.84 -13.85
N ARG A 313 -7.41 18.95 -12.56
CA ARG A 313 -8.51 19.78 -12.03
C ARG A 313 -8.00 21.07 -11.37
N ALA A 314 -6.74 21.45 -11.59
CA ALA A 314 -6.17 22.70 -11.08
C ALA A 314 -6.89 23.97 -11.61
N SER A 315 -7.65 23.86 -12.70
CA SER A 315 -8.51 24.93 -13.21
C SER A 315 -9.75 25.17 -12.34
N LEU A 316 -10.17 24.19 -11.53
CA LEU A 316 -11.33 24.32 -10.63
C LEU A 316 -10.94 24.92 -9.28
N ALA A 317 -9.76 24.55 -8.76
CA ALA A 317 -9.22 25.02 -7.49
C ALA A 317 -7.74 24.60 -7.35
N SER A 318 -7.00 25.25 -6.46
CA SER A 318 -5.63 24.85 -6.14
C SER A 318 -5.57 23.46 -5.47
N GLU A 319 -4.42 22.79 -5.56
CA GLU A 319 -4.21 21.49 -4.95
C GLU A 319 -4.42 21.53 -3.43
N VAL A 320 -4.07 22.65 -2.79
CA VAL A 320 -4.28 22.87 -1.35
C VAL A 320 -5.76 22.98 -1.01
N GLU A 321 -6.55 23.67 -1.81
CA GLU A 321 -8.01 23.80 -1.59
C GLU A 321 -8.70 22.44 -1.74
N ILE A 322 -8.35 21.69 -2.79
CA ILE A 322 -8.85 20.32 -3.01
C ILE A 322 -8.48 19.43 -1.82
N ALA A 323 -7.21 19.44 -1.40
CA ALA A 323 -6.75 18.61 -0.28
C ALA A 323 -7.42 18.97 1.05
N LYS A 324 -7.61 20.26 1.34
CA LYS A 324 -8.36 20.72 2.53
C LYS A 324 -9.82 20.28 2.50
N TYR A 325 -10.45 20.37 1.33
CA TYR A 325 -11.82 19.90 1.14
C TYR A 325 -11.93 18.38 1.40
N LEU A 326 -11.07 17.58 0.79
CA LEU A 326 -11.07 16.12 0.97
C LEU A 326 -10.76 15.72 2.42
N LEU A 327 -9.84 16.42 3.09
CA LEU A 327 -9.57 16.23 4.51
C LEU A 327 -10.79 16.55 5.37
N LYS A 328 -11.54 17.61 5.04
CA LYS A 328 -12.79 17.96 5.71
C LYS A 328 -13.84 16.87 5.54
N GLN A 329 -13.99 16.32 4.33
CA GLN A 329 -14.93 15.21 4.08
C GLN A 329 -14.50 13.94 4.82
N LEU A 330 -13.22 13.60 4.83
CA LEU A 330 -12.68 12.46 5.59
C LEU A 330 -13.01 12.57 7.09
N ARG A 331 -12.85 13.76 7.68
CA ARG A 331 -13.12 14.01 9.10
C ARG A 331 -14.58 13.87 9.52
N LYS A 332 -15.52 13.84 8.57
CA LYS A 332 -16.94 13.55 8.87
C LYS A 332 -17.18 12.07 9.19
N GLY A 333 -16.23 11.19 8.89
CA GLY A 333 -16.35 9.75 9.15
C GLY A 333 -17.06 8.96 8.06
N GLU A 334 -17.41 9.59 6.94
CA GLU A 334 -18.10 8.92 5.81
C GLU A 334 -17.15 8.15 4.87
N TYR A 335 -15.83 8.28 5.09
CA TYR A 335 -14.79 7.69 4.24
C TYR A 335 -13.75 6.96 5.07
N ARG A 336 -13.34 5.77 4.61
CA ARG A 336 -12.28 4.97 5.23
C ARG A 336 -10.87 5.53 4.99
N SER A 337 -10.68 6.27 3.90
CA SER A 337 -9.40 6.88 3.54
C SER A 337 -9.64 8.07 2.60
N ILE A 338 -8.62 8.92 2.45
CA ILE A 338 -8.73 10.12 1.61
C ILE A 338 -8.81 9.80 0.12
N SER A 339 -8.24 8.67 -0.32
CA SER A 339 -8.38 8.21 -1.71
C SER A 339 -9.83 7.91 -2.08
N TYR A 340 -10.61 7.35 -1.16
CA TYR A 340 -12.05 7.14 -1.38
C TYR A 340 -12.81 8.46 -1.54
N ALA A 341 -12.52 9.44 -0.69
CA ALA A 341 -13.11 10.78 -0.84
C ALA A 341 -12.72 11.44 -2.18
N LEU A 342 -11.46 11.27 -2.62
CA LEU A 342 -11.00 11.78 -3.91
C LEU A 342 -11.75 11.15 -5.09
N ILE A 343 -11.85 9.81 -5.12
CA ILE A 343 -12.54 9.08 -6.21
C ILE A 343 -14.00 9.53 -6.30
N GLU A 344 -14.69 9.61 -5.17
CA GLU A 344 -16.09 10.03 -5.14
C GLU A 344 -16.28 11.49 -5.56
N TRP A 345 -15.37 12.37 -5.16
CA TRP A 345 -15.37 13.76 -5.62
C TRP A 345 -15.18 13.86 -7.13
N ILE A 346 -14.26 13.08 -7.69
CA ILE A 346 -14.05 13.01 -9.15
C ILE A 346 -15.31 12.52 -9.87
N ASP A 347 -15.94 11.46 -9.36
CA ASP A 347 -17.17 10.91 -9.93
C ASP A 347 -18.32 11.92 -9.86
N TYR A 348 -18.46 12.63 -8.74
CA TYR A 348 -19.41 13.72 -8.58
C TYR A 348 -19.19 14.82 -9.63
N LEU A 349 -17.96 15.30 -9.83
CA LEU A 349 -17.67 16.33 -10.85
C LEU A 349 -18.00 15.84 -12.27
N ARG A 350 -17.72 14.56 -12.57
CA ARG A 350 -18.08 13.94 -13.84
C ARG A 350 -19.61 13.91 -14.03
N PHE A 351 -20.36 13.52 -13.00
CA PHE A 351 -21.83 13.53 -13.07
C PHE A 351 -22.38 14.95 -13.20
N CYS A 352 -21.81 15.95 -12.52
CA CYS A 352 -22.18 17.35 -12.73
C CYS A 352 -21.96 17.77 -14.17
N SER A 353 -20.82 17.44 -14.76
CA SER A 353 -20.50 17.76 -16.16
C SER A 353 -21.50 17.11 -17.13
N GLU A 354 -21.82 15.84 -16.90
CA GLU A 354 -22.81 15.10 -17.72
C GLU A 354 -24.24 15.64 -17.58
N LEU A 355 -24.60 16.12 -16.38
CA LEU A 355 -25.90 16.74 -16.11
C LEU A 355 -25.96 18.22 -16.50
N GLY A 356 -24.89 18.78 -17.09
CA GLY A 356 -24.82 20.19 -17.48
C GLY A 356 -24.78 21.16 -16.30
N ILE A 357 -24.43 20.69 -15.10
CA ILE A 357 -24.33 21.51 -13.89
C ILE A 357 -23.00 22.29 -13.95
N PRO A 358 -23.03 23.64 -13.92
CA PRO A 358 -21.84 24.43 -14.09
C PRO A 358 -20.89 24.31 -12.89
N LEU A 359 -19.62 23.98 -13.15
CA LEU A 359 -18.55 23.87 -12.14
C LEU A 359 -17.76 25.19 -11.98
N ASN A 360 -18.47 26.32 -12.01
CA ASN A 360 -17.88 27.66 -11.92
C ASN A 360 -18.10 28.31 -10.53
N THR A 361 -18.84 27.66 -9.64
CA THR A 361 -19.05 28.12 -8.26
C THR A 361 -18.42 27.15 -7.27
N THR A 362 -17.86 27.69 -6.19
CA THR A 362 -17.26 26.91 -5.10
C THR A 362 -18.24 25.89 -4.52
N ARG A 363 -19.54 26.22 -4.45
CA ARG A 363 -20.58 25.31 -3.93
C ARG A 363 -20.77 24.07 -4.82
N ASN A 364 -20.65 24.23 -6.13
CA ASN A 364 -20.78 23.12 -7.08
C ASN A 364 -19.48 22.32 -7.20
N VAL A 365 -18.32 22.96 -7.01
CA VAL A 365 -17.03 22.23 -7.00
C VAL A 365 -16.85 21.48 -5.67
N PHE A 366 -17.25 22.08 -4.55
CA PHE A 366 -17.04 21.57 -3.19
C PHE A 366 -18.36 21.46 -2.42
N PRO A 367 -19.21 20.46 -2.72
CA PRO A 367 -20.46 20.26 -1.99
C PRO A 367 -20.20 20.02 -0.50
N SER A 368 -21.08 20.52 0.35
CA SER A 368 -20.93 20.37 1.81
C SER A 368 -20.92 18.91 2.22
N ASN A 369 -21.87 18.10 1.73
CA ASN A 369 -21.97 16.66 1.91
C ASN A 369 -21.64 15.96 0.58
N LEU A 370 -20.42 15.45 0.45
CA LEU A 370 -19.96 14.86 -0.80
C LEU A 370 -20.74 13.59 -1.15
N ARG A 371 -20.92 12.68 -0.18
CA ARG A 371 -21.61 11.40 -0.40
C ARG A 371 -23.02 11.60 -0.88
N GLU A 372 -23.79 12.41 -0.16
CA GLU A 372 -25.18 12.67 -0.48
C GLU A 372 -25.34 13.30 -1.88
N MET A 373 -24.49 14.29 -2.19
CA MET A 373 -24.54 14.95 -3.50
C MET A 373 -24.07 14.03 -4.63
N HIS A 374 -23.05 13.20 -4.38
CA HIS A 374 -22.62 12.16 -5.32
C HIS A 374 -23.75 11.19 -5.62
N ASP A 375 -24.42 10.66 -4.60
CA ASP A 375 -25.50 9.67 -4.74
C ASP A 375 -26.72 10.29 -5.45
N GLU A 376 -27.03 11.56 -5.15
CA GLU A 376 -28.04 12.34 -5.87
C GLU A 376 -27.72 12.48 -7.36
N MET A 377 -26.51 12.93 -7.70
CA MET A 377 -26.09 13.10 -9.09
C MET A 377 -26.03 11.76 -9.82
N MET A 378 -25.55 10.70 -9.17
CA MET A 378 -25.53 9.35 -9.74
C MET A 378 -26.94 8.89 -10.11
N ARG A 379 -27.93 9.11 -9.22
CA ARG A 379 -29.32 8.73 -9.50
C ARG A 379 -29.87 9.48 -10.71
N ARG A 380 -29.59 10.79 -10.81
CA ARG A 380 -30.00 11.61 -11.96
C ARG A 380 -29.34 11.16 -13.26
N VAL A 381 -28.05 10.81 -13.23
CA VAL A 381 -27.35 10.25 -14.39
C VAL A 381 -27.92 8.90 -14.79
N ARG A 382 -28.26 8.03 -13.84
CA ARG A 382 -28.94 6.75 -14.13
C ARG A 382 -30.27 6.97 -14.84
N ILE A 383 -31.07 7.92 -14.38
CA ILE A 383 -32.33 8.31 -15.05
C ILE A 383 -32.05 8.81 -16.47
N LYS A 384 -31.07 9.71 -16.64
CA LYS A 384 -30.68 10.24 -17.96
C LYS A 384 -30.25 9.15 -18.94
N ARG A 385 -29.58 8.11 -18.45
CA ARG A 385 -29.10 6.96 -19.24
C ARG A 385 -30.11 5.82 -19.36
N ASP A 386 -31.28 5.90 -18.73
CA ASP A 386 -32.26 4.81 -18.75
C ASP A 386 -33.06 4.81 -20.06
N GLU A 387 -32.67 3.92 -20.97
CA GLU A 387 -33.35 3.73 -22.25
C GLU A 387 -34.80 3.26 -22.10
N ARG A 388 -35.17 2.59 -21.00
CA ARG A 388 -36.54 2.13 -20.76
C ARG A 388 -37.48 3.31 -20.54
N LEU A 389 -37.02 4.36 -19.85
CA LEU A 389 -37.79 5.58 -19.67
C LEU A 389 -38.04 6.27 -21.01
N ASN A 390 -37.05 6.28 -21.92
CA ASN A 390 -37.26 6.79 -23.27
C ASN A 390 -38.32 5.97 -24.03
N ALA A 391 -38.27 4.64 -23.96
CA ALA A 391 -39.29 3.79 -24.60
C ALA A 391 -40.70 4.05 -24.04
N GLN A 392 -40.83 4.24 -22.72
CA GLN A 392 -42.10 4.61 -22.09
C GLN A 392 -42.59 5.99 -22.52
N ILE A 393 -41.72 7.01 -22.54
CA ILE A 393 -42.06 8.35 -23.04
C ILE A 393 -42.54 8.26 -24.48
N GLN A 394 -41.86 7.50 -25.34
CA GLN A 394 -42.26 7.31 -26.74
C GLN A 394 -43.65 6.66 -26.86
N ALA A 395 -43.97 5.67 -26.02
CA ALA A 395 -45.33 5.10 -25.98
C ALA A 395 -46.38 6.14 -25.56
N ARG A 396 -46.04 7.03 -24.62
CA ARG A 396 -46.92 8.11 -24.16
C ARG A 396 -47.12 9.22 -25.19
N LEU A 397 -46.13 9.49 -26.05
CA LEU A 397 -46.24 10.54 -27.06
C LEU A 397 -47.44 10.35 -27.99
N ALA A 398 -47.81 9.10 -28.31
CA ALA A 398 -49.00 8.83 -29.12
C ALA A 398 -50.29 9.39 -28.49
N GLU A 399 -50.37 9.44 -27.16
CA GLU A 399 -51.51 10.00 -26.43
C GLU A 399 -51.40 11.51 -26.22
N LEU A 400 -50.17 12.04 -26.08
CA LEU A 400 -49.92 13.42 -25.69
C LEU A 400 -49.71 14.39 -26.87
N GLU A 401 -49.16 13.93 -27.99
CA GLU A 401 -48.93 14.77 -29.19
C GLU A 401 -50.23 15.41 -29.72
N PRO A 402 -51.41 14.75 -29.70
CA PRO A 402 -52.67 15.39 -30.09
C PRO A 402 -53.08 16.60 -29.24
N PHE A 403 -52.48 16.80 -28.06
CA PHE A 403 -52.72 17.98 -27.24
C PHE A 403 -51.89 19.18 -27.67
N GLY A 404 -50.91 19.01 -28.56
CA GLY A 404 -50.10 20.12 -29.07
C GLY A 404 -50.96 21.29 -29.54
N TYR A 405 -50.56 22.50 -29.15
CA TYR A 405 -51.32 23.72 -29.43
C TYR A 405 -50.39 24.80 -29.97
N THR A 406 -50.90 25.62 -30.89
CA THR A 406 -50.14 26.68 -31.54
C THR A 406 -51.06 27.85 -31.84
N ASP A 407 -50.60 29.06 -31.54
CA ASP A 407 -51.22 30.32 -31.96
C ASP A 407 -50.22 31.11 -32.83
N GLU A 408 -50.44 32.43 -32.99
CA GLU A 408 -49.58 33.29 -33.80
C GLU A 408 -48.16 33.51 -33.21
N HIS A 409 -47.97 33.27 -31.90
CA HIS A 409 -46.75 33.65 -31.18
C HIS A 409 -46.07 32.47 -30.48
N PHE A 410 -46.83 31.52 -29.96
CA PHE A 410 -46.38 30.41 -29.15
C PHE A 410 -46.86 29.07 -29.69
N MET A 411 -46.04 28.05 -29.44
CA MET A 411 -46.40 26.67 -29.65
C MET A 411 -46.03 25.85 -28.42
N ILE A 412 -46.78 24.77 -28.16
CA ILE A 412 -46.54 23.88 -27.03
C ILE A 412 -46.76 22.43 -27.45
N ARG A 413 -45.84 21.55 -27.03
CA ARG A 413 -45.86 20.12 -27.35
C ARG A 413 -45.32 19.29 -26.18
N PRO A 414 -45.64 18.00 -26.07
CA PRO A 414 -45.04 17.15 -25.05
C PRO A 414 -43.52 17.03 -25.23
N ALA A 415 -42.82 16.75 -24.13
CA ALA A 415 -41.41 16.38 -24.17
C ALA A 415 -41.24 14.96 -24.75
N ARG A 416 -40.26 14.77 -25.63
CA ARG A 416 -40.09 13.59 -26.47
C ARG A 416 -39.10 12.56 -25.95
N SER A 417 -38.20 12.97 -25.07
CA SER A 417 -37.22 12.06 -24.49
C SER A 417 -36.79 12.53 -23.11
N VAL A 418 -36.21 11.61 -22.34
CA VAL A 418 -35.50 11.94 -21.11
C VAL A 418 -34.40 12.96 -21.40
N GLN A 419 -33.61 12.76 -22.46
CA GLN A 419 -32.54 13.67 -22.85
C GLN A 419 -33.06 15.11 -23.06
N GLU A 420 -34.18 15.26 -23.78
CA GLU A 420 -34.79 16.56 -24.01
C GLU A 420 -35.24 17.25 -22.72
N LEU A 421 -35.76 16.50 -21.73
CA LEU A 421 -36.11 17.07 -20.42
C LEU A 421 -34.88 17.58 -19.65
N PHE A 422 -33.73 16.91 -19.79
CA PHE A 422 -32.48 17.37 -19.18
C PHE A 422 -31.93 18.61 -19.90
N ASP A 423 -31.95 18.63 -21.23
CA ASP A 423 -31.49 19.76 -22.05
C ASP A 423 -32.37 21.00 -21.84
N GLU A 424 -33.68 20.81 -21.76
CA GLU A 424 -34.65 21.84 -21.42
C GLU A 424 -34.35 22.47 -20.06
N GLY A 425 -34.19 21.62 -19.04
CA GLY A 425 -33.89 22.09 -17.69
C GLY A 425 -32.54 22.78 -17.58
N GLN A 426 -31.56 22.33 -18.36
CA GLN A 426 -30.25 22.98 -18.45
C GLN A 426 -30.35 24.38 -19.05
N ALA A 427 -31.03 24.51 -20.19
CA ALA A 427 -31.19 25.78 -20.90
C ALA A 427 -31.99 26.81 -20.09
N LEU A 428 -33.04 26.37 -19.39
CA LEU A 428 -33.90 27.24 -18.59
C LEU A 428 -33.45 27.36 -17.12
N HIS A 429 -32.33 26.74 -16.73
CA HIS A 429 -31.82 26.76 -15.36
C HIS A 429 -32.83 26.28 -14.28
N HIS A 430 -33.60 25.24 -14.57
CA HIS A 430 -34.50 24.61 -13.60
C HIS A 430 -34.65 23.09 -13.81
N CYS A 431 -35.03 22.35 -12.76
CA CYS A 431 -34.89 20.89 -12.73
C CYS A 431 -36.08 20.13 -13.35
N VAL A 432 -36.18 20.08 -14.68
CA VAL A 432 -37.24 19.32 -15.38
C VAL A 432 -36.90 17.83 -15.49
N GLY A 433 -35.63 17.49 -15.76
CA GLY A 433 -35.19 16.11 -15.94
C GLY A 433 -35.46 15.18 -14.73
N SER A 434 -35.58 15.71 -13.50
CA SER A 434 -35.95 14.90 -12.33
C SER A 434 -37.37 14.35 -12.38
N TYR A 435 -38.23 14.90 -13.23
CA TYR A 435 -39.60 14.43 -13.43
C TYR A 435 -39.70 13.33 -14.49
N ALA A 436 -38.59 12.94 -15.14
CA ALA A 436 -38.60 11.97 -16.24
C ALA A 436 -39.29 10.64 -15.88
N ALA A 437 -39.07 10.09 -14.68
CA ALA A 437 -39.72 8.85 -14.25
C ALA A 437 -41.24 9.02 -14.07
N LYS A 438 -41.68 10.10 -13.43
CA LYS A 438 -43.12 10.43 -13.24
C LYS A 438 -43.81 10.74 -14.57
N TYR A 439 -43.09 11.36 -15.49
CA TYR A 439 -43.55 11.63 -16.84
C TYR A 439 -43.65 10.33 -17.64
N ALA A 440 -42.66 9.45 -17.56
CA ALA A 440 -42.71 8.14 -18.22
C ALA A 440 -43.83 7.24 -17.67
N SER A 441 -44.10 7.28 -16.36
CA SER A 441 -45.13 6.45 -15.69
C SER A 441 -46.55 6.94 -15.88
N GLY A 442 -46.76 8.19 -16.31
CA GLY A 442 -48.10 8.77 -16.43
C GLY A 442 -48.59 9.58 -15.23
N GLU A 443 -47.80 9.67 -14.16
CA GLU A 443 -48.15 10.46 -12.95
C GLU A 443 -48.20 11.98 -13.20
N THR A 444 -47.51 12.45 -14.23
CA THR A 444 -47.52 13.86 -14.66
C THR A 444 -47.33 13.96 -16.18
N ASN A 445 -47.71 15.10 -16.76
CA ASN A 445 -47.54 15.44 -18.17
C ASN A 445 -46.67 16.68 -18.29
N LEU A 446 -45.56 16.56 -19.03
CA LEU A 446 -44.61 17.65 -19.24
C LEU A 446 -44.71 18.14 -20.68
N PHE A 447 -45.04 19.42 -20.82
CA PHE A 447 -45.12 20.12 -22.09
C PHE A 447 -44.08 21.22 -22.17
N LEU A 448 -43.51 21.39 -23.36
CA LEU A 448 -42.46 22.33 -23.69
C LEU A 448 -43.04 23.43 -24.57
N MET A 449 -43.09 24.64 -24.04
CA MET A 449 -43.56 25.83 -24.76
C MET A 449 -42.39 26.51 -25.45
N ARG A 450 -42.64 27.02 -26.65
CA ARG A 450 -41.68 27.66 -27.55
C ARG A 450 -42.30 28.90 -28.18
N ARG A 451 -41.45 29.80 -28.68
CA ARG A 451 -41.91 30.84 -29.62
C ARG A 451 -41.99 30.22 -31.01
N VAL A 452 -43.03 30.55 -31.77
CA VAL A 452 -43.18 30.09 -33.16
C VAL A 452 -42.00 30.57 -34.03
N SER A 453 -41.46 31.75 -33.73
CA SER A 453 -40.28 32.29 -34.41
C SER A 453 -38.96 31.59 -34.06
N ALA A 454 -38.93 30.76 -33.01
CA ALA A 454 -37.74 30.04 -32.56
C ALA A 454 -38.14 28.69 -31.92
N PRO A 455 -38.67 27.74 -32.71
CA PRO A 455 -39.28 26.50 -32.21
C PRO A 455 -38.28 25.56 -31.52
N ASP A 456 -36.99 25.66 -31.88
CA ASP A 456 -35.93 24.84 -31.29
C ASP A 456 -35.30 25.46 -30.03
N THR A 457 -35.74 26.66 -29.62
CA THR A 457 -35.18 27.36 -28.46
C THR A 457 -36.08 27.19 -27.23
N PRO A 458 -35.59 26.57 -26.13
CA PRO A 458 -36.32 26.48 -24.87
C PRO A 458 -36.87 27.83 -24.40
N TYR A 459 -38.13 27.84 -23.94
CA TYR A 459 -38.79 29.08 -23.54
C TYR A 459 -39.51 28.97 -22.19
N CYS A 460 -40.52 28.09 -22.08
CA CYS A 460 -41.14 27.73 -20.80
C CYS A 460 -41.46 26.23 -20.75
N THR A 461 -41.55 25.71 -19.54
CA THR A 461 -42.04 24.35 -19.27
C THR A 461 -43.36 24.39 -18.53
N VAL A 462 -44.25 23.46 -18.86
CA VAL A 462 -45.60 23.36 -18.32
C VAL A 462 -45.81 21.94 -17.80
N GLU A 463 -46.10 21.83 -16.51
CA GLU A 463 -46.48 20.58 -15.86
C GLU A 463 -47.99 20.55 -15.66
N MET A 464 -48.62 19.48 -16.15
CA MET A 464 -50.04 19.21 -15.97
C MET A 464 -50.26 17.84 -15.36
N ARG A 465 -51.32 17.72 -14.56
CA ARG A 465 -51.87 16.44 -14.14
C ARG A 465 -53.29 16.35 -14.66
N ASP A 466 -53.57 15.33 -15.45
CA ASP A 466 -54.81 15.20 -16.22
C ASP A 466 -55.06 16.45 -17.09
N SER A 467 -56.06 17.26 -16.72
CA SER A 467 -56.42 18.51 -17.39
C SER A 467 -56.17 19.76 -16.52
N ALA A 468 -55.53 19.60 -15.35
CA ALA A 468 -55.22 20.67 -14.43
C ALA A 468 -53.76 21.13 -14.57
N LEU A 469 -53.55 22.44 -14.61
CA LEU A 469 -52.23 23.05 -14.55
C LEU A 469 -51.66 22.89 -13.13
N ILE A 470 -50.49 22.29 -13.02
CA ILE A 470 -49.74 22.20 -11.75
C ILE A 470 -48.78 23.38 -11.65
N GLN A 471 -47.99 23.60 -12.70
CA GLN A 471 -47.09 24.75 -12.78
C GLN A 471 -46.71 25.06 -14.23
N ALA A 472 -46.35 26.31 -14.48
CA ALA A 472 -45.69 26.74 -15.70
C ALA A 472 -44.58 27.74 -15.36
N ARG A 473 -43.37 27.50 -15.88
CA ARG A 473 -42.16 28.22 -15.48
C ARG A 473 -41.27 28.49 -16.69
N GLY A 474 -40.77 29.72 -16.79
CA GLY A 474 -39.71 30.09 -17.72
C GLY A 474 -38.32 30.01 -17.07
N GLU A 475 -37.33 30.58 -17.74
CA GLU A 475 -35.94 30.63 -17.29
C GLU A 475 -35.82 31.05 -15.81
N ARG A 476 -34.99 30.33 -15.03
CA ARG A 476 -34.76 30.55 -13.58
C ARG A 476 -36.04 30.55 -12.74
N ASN A 477 -37.01 29.70 -13.11
CA ASN A 477 -38.33 29.60 -12.47
C ASN A 477 -39.17 30.90 -12.53
N ARG A 478 -38.88 31.78 -13.49
CA ARG A 478 -39.65 32.99 -13.73
C ARG A 478 -41.13 32.64 -13.95
N LEU A 479 -42.01 33.42 -13.33
CA LEU A 479 -43.45 33.37 -13.58
C LEU A 479 -43.77 33.77 -15.03
N LEU A 480 -44.91 33.28 -15.54
CA LEU A 480 -45.38 33.65 -16.87
C LEU A 480 -45.69 35.15 -16.95
N ARG A 481 -45.41 35.75 -18.10
CA ARG A 481 -45.91 37.08 -18.51
C ARG A 481 -47.38 36.97 -18.90
N GLU A 482 -48.07 38.09 -19.05
CA GLU A 482 -49.52 38.12 -19.34
C GLU A 482 -49.88 37.41 -20.65
N ASP A 483 -49.09 37.61 -21.70
CA ASP A 483 -49.23 36.95 -22.99
C ASP A 483 -48.99 35.43 -22.88
N GLU A 484 -47.92 35.03 -22.19
CA GLU A 484 -47.57 33.63 -21.91
C GLU A 484 -48.66 32.93 -21.08
N GLN A 485 -49.18 33.60 -20.05
CA GLN A 485 -50.25 33.08 -19.19
C GLN A 485 -51.54 32.91 -19.98
N THR A 486 -51.90 33.90 -20.81
CA THR A 486 -53.07 33.83 -21.67
C THR A 486 -53.00 32.62 -22.61
N PHE A 487 -51.83 32.37 -23.20
CA PHE A 487 -51.60 31.19 -24.05
C PHE A 487 -51.71 29.88 -23.25
N VAL A 488 -51.09 29.79 -22.07
CA VAL A 488 -51.18 28.59 -21.22
C VAL A 488 -52.62 28.32 -20.78
N ASP A 489 -53.41 29.34 -20.45
CA ASP A 489 -54.82 29.19 -20.10
C ASP A 489 -55.69 28.73 -21.29
N GLN A 490 -55.35 29.16 -22.51
CA GLN A 490 -55.97 28.65 -23.73
C GLN A 490 -55.60 27.18 -23.97
N PHE A 491 -54.33 26.82 -23.78
CA PHE A 491 -53.85 25.44 -23.88
C PHE A 491 -54.54 24.52 -22.86
N VAL A 492 -54.63 24.92 -21.58
CA VAL A 492 -55.34 24.13 -20.54
C VAL A 492 -56.81 23.89 -20.93
N ARG A 493 -57.51 24.92 -21.46
CA ARG A 493 -58.87 24.77 -21.98
C ARG A 493 -58.94 23.84 -23.20
N HIS A 494 -57.95 23.89 -24.08
CA HIS A 494 -57.82 22.98 -25.22
C HIS A 494 -57.71 21.52 -24.76
N VAL A 495 -56.78 21.22 -23.84
CA VAL A 495 -56.58 19.88 -23.26
C VAL A 495 -57.86 19.38 -22.59
N ALA A 496 -58.52 20.21 -21.76
CA ALA A 496 -59.76 19.84 -21.09
C ALA A 496 -60.91 19.51 -22.07
N ARG A 497 -61.03 20.24 -23.18
CA ARG A 497 -62.03 19.97 -24.24
C ARG A 497 -61.73 18.65 -24.94
N MET A 498 -60.47 18.38 -25.25
CA MET A 498 -60.03 17.14 -25.90
C MET A 498 -60.25 15.93 -24.99
N HIS A 499 -59.92 16.04 -23.70
CA HIS A 499 -60.23 15.02 -22.69
C HIS A 499 -61.74 14.71 -22.61
N LYS A 500 -62.60 15.73 -22.53
CA LYS A 500 -64.07 15.55 -22.51
C LYS A 500 -64.60 14.86 -23.77
N ARG A 501 -64.04 15.17 -24.94
CA ARG A 501 -64.39 14.52 -26.21
C ARG A 501 -63.95 13.06 -26.25
N ALA A 502 -62.74 12.76 -25.76
CA ALA A 502 -62.24 11.38 -25.68
C ALA A 502 -63.04 10.52 -24.70
N GLN A 503 -63.46 11.08 -23.55
CA GLN A 503 -64.32 10.39 -22.59
C GLN A 503 -65.72 10.08 -23.15
N ARG A 504 -66.33 11.02 -23.89
CA ARG A 504 -67.63 10.80 -24.56
C ARG A 504 -67.56 9.73 -25.65
N ARG A 505 -66.45 9.65 -26.39
CA ARG A 505 -66.21 8.62 -27.42
C ARG A 505 -65.93 7.21 -26.86
N LYS A 506 -65.51 7.09 -25.60
CA LYS A 506 -65.34 5.79 -24.92
C LYS A 506 -66.61 5.31 -24.19
N ALA A 507 -67.59 6.20 -24.01
CA ALA A 507 -68.86 5.92 -23.34
C ALA A 507 -70.03 5.67 -24.32
N SER A 508 -69.82 5.90 -25.62
CA SER A 508 -70.60 5.35 -26.74
C SER A 508 -69.86 4.17 -27.32
#